data_AF-A0ABD6CPT8-F1
#
_entry.id   AF-A0ABD6CPT8-F1
#
_cell.length_a   1.000
_cell.length_b   1.000
_cell.length_c   1.000
_cell.angle_alpha   90.00
_cell.angle_beta   90.00
_cell.angle_gamma   90.00
#
_symmetry.space_group_name_H-M   'P 1'
#
loop_
_entity.id
_entity.type
_entity.pdbx_description
1 polymer ?
#
loop_
_entity_poly.entity_id
_entity_poly.type
_entity_poly.pdbx_seq_one_letter_code
_entity_poly.pdbx_strand_id
1 'polypeptide(L)'
;MSREVHFSDVNEALEELEYPIERSEAGAELADVTLVLADGREDFGDLVSQTSSDVFESAEDLEAELHNTLPRGAVGEPYQSEGDA
;
A
#
# COMPACT_ATOMS: atom_id res chain seq x y z
N MET A 1 -9.81 -17.39 1.68
CA MET A 1 -10.01 -16.68 0.41
C MET A 1 -9.34 -15.35 0.64
N SER A 2 -8.27 -15.04 -0.09
CA SER A 2 -7.56 -13.78 0.07
C SER A 2 -8.44 -12.62 -0.41
N ARG A 3 -8.45 -11.52 0.34
CA ARG A 3 -9.16 -10.28 -0.04
C ARG A 3 -8.31 -9.59 -1.11
N GLU A 4 -8.89 -9.24 -2.24
CA GLU A 4 -8.19 -8.47 -3.28
C GLU A 4 -8.50 -6.98 -3.12
N VAL A 5 -7.47 -6.15 -3.04
CA VAL A 5 -7.58 -4.69 -2.92
C VAL A 5 -6.79 -4.05 -4.06
N HIS A 6 -7.37 -3.10 -4.78
CA HIS A 6 -6.63 -2.35 -5.79
C HIS A 6 -5.76 -1.31 -5.12
N PHE A 7 -4.56 -1.06 -5.66
CA PHE A 7 -3.67 -0.02 -5.12
C PHE A 7 -4.36 1.35 -5.05
N SER A 8 -5.26 1.65 -5.99
CA SER A 8 -6.06 2.88 -5.98
C SER A 8 -7.00 3.02 -4.79
N ASP A 9 -7.37 1.92 -4.15
CA ASP A 9 -8.26 1.85 -2.98
C ASP A 9 -7.48 1.43 -1.71
N VAL A 10 -6.14 1.43 -1.75
CA VAL A 10 -5.29 0.94 -0.67
C VAL A 10 -5.52 1.72 0.63
N ASN A 11 -5.75 3.02 0.53
CA ASN A 11 -6.02 3.89 1.68
C ASN A 11 -7.21 3.38 2.51
N GLU A 12 -8.29 2.92 1.88
CA GLU A 12 -9.47 2.43 2.63
C GLU A 12 -9.13 1.19 3.46
N ALA A 13 -8.29 0.28 2.93
CA ALA A 13 -7.81 -0.88 3.68
C ALA A 13 -6.84 -0.49 4.81
N LEU A 14 -6.06 0.57 4.61
CA LEU A 14 -5.14 1.08 5.62
C LEU A 14 -5.86 1.82 6.75
N GLU A 15 -6.95 2.53 6.46
CA GLU A 15 -7.79 3.21 7.46
C GLU A 15 -8.51 2.23 8.40
N GLU A 16 -8.63 0.95 8.03
CA GLU A 16 -9.19 -0.10 8.89
C GLU A 16 -8.23 -0.55 10.02
N LEU A 17 -6.94 -0.20 9.93
CA LEU A 17 -5.92 -0.58 10.92
C LEU A 17 -5.93 0.34 12.14
N GLU A 18 -5.51 -0.19 13.29
CA GLU A 18 -5.38 0.60 14.52
C GLU A 18 -3.97 1.22 14.61
N TYR A 19 -3.90 2.54 14.56
CA TYR A 19 -2.64 3.29 14.66
C TYR A 19 -2.35 3.80 16.07
N PRO A 20 -1.07 3.90 16.48
CA PRO A 20 0.12 3.51 15.71
C PRO A 20 0.30 1.99 15.62
N ILE A 21 0.77 1.49 14.48
CA ILE A 21 0.94 0.06 14.19
C ILE A 21 2.39 -0.26 13.83
N GLU A 22 2.91 -1.38 14.34
CA GLU A 22 4.25 -1.86 13.98
C GLU A 22 4.22 -2.53 12.60
N ARG A 23 5.30 -2.41 11.82
CA ARG A 23 5.43 -3.03 10.48
C ARG A 23 5.10 -4.52 10.49
N SER A 24 5.56 -5.24 11.50
CA SER A 24 5.33 -6.68 11.62
C SER A 24 3.86 -7.01 11.87
N GLU A 25 3.15 -6.15 12.63
CA GLU A 25 1.73 -6.32 12.93
C GLU A 25 0.88 -5.95 11.72
N ALA A 26 1.15 -4.80 11.08
CA ALA A 26 0.51 -4.41 9.83
C ALA A 26 0.70 -5.46 8.74
N GLY A 27 1.91 -6.02 8.62
CA GLY A 27 2.20 -7.10 7.68
C GLY A 27 1.39 -8.37 7.97
N ALA A 28 1.16 -8.71 9.24
CA ALA A 28 0.36 -9.87 9.62
C ALA A 28 -1.13 -9.67 9.35
N GLU A 29 -1.67 -8.48 9.67
CA GLU A 29 -3.08 -8.14 9.41
C GLU A 29 -3.39 -8.11 7.90
N LEU A 30 -2.39 -7.74 7.08
CA LEU A 30 -2.53 -7.64 5.63
C LEU A 30 -2.00 -8.87 4.87
N ALA A 31 -1.51 -9.91 5.54
CA ALA A 31 -0.96 -11.12 4.90
C ALA A 31 -2.03 -11.96 4.15
N ASP A 32 -3.31 -11.77 4.47
CA ASP A 32 -4.43 -12.39 3.74
C ASP A 32 -4.98 -11.47 2.62
N VAL A 33 -4.32 -10.33 2.37
CA VAL A 33 -4.73 -9.32 1.37
C VAL A 33 -3.77 -9.34 0.19
N THR A 34 -4.33 -9.49 -1.01
CA THR A 34 -3.59 -9.37 -2.27
C THR A 34 -3.77 -7.97 -2.84
N LEU A 35 -2.67 -7.26 -3.01
CA LEU A 35 -2.64 -5.94 -3.61
C LEU A 35 -2.57 -6.07 -5.13
N VAL A 36 -3.57 -5.49 -5.82
CA VAL A 36 -3.65 -5.46 -7.27
C VAL A 36 -3.02 -4.16 -7.77
N LEU A 37 -1.87 -4.31 -8.44
CA LEU A 37 -1.05 -3.25 -9.01
C LEU A 37 -1.35 -3.10 -10.51
N ALA A 38 -0.86 -2.04 -11.13
CA ALA A 38 -1.02 -1.82 -12.57
C ALA A 38 -0.24 -2.86 -13.40
N ASP A 39 0.89 -3.34 -12.88
CA ASP A 39 1.79 -4.29 -13.56
C ASP A 39 1.60 -5.75 -13.09
N GLY A 40 0.77 -5.98 -12.06
CA GLY A 40 0.63 -7.32 -11.50
C GLY A 40 -0.14 -7.39 -10.19
N ARG A 41 0.15 -8.41 -9.40
CA ARG A 41 -0.43 -8.64 -8.07
C ARG A 41 0.68 -9.03 -7.11
N GLU A 42 0.66 -8.47 -5.92
CA GLU A 42 1.61 -8.77 -4.85
C GLU A 42 0.89 -9.02 -3.53
N ASP A 43 1.56 -9.72 -2.63
CA ASP A 43 1.07 -9.89 -1.26
C ASP A 43 1.26 -8.59 -0.48
N PHE A 44 0.20 -8.12 0.16
CA PHE A 44 0.23 -6.83 0.82
C PHE A 44 1.09 -6.90 2.10
N GLY A 45 1.02 -7.99 2.86
CA GLY A 45 1.86 -8.20 4.03
C GLY A 45 3.36 -8.22 3.70
N ASP A 46 3.74 -8.88 2.60
CA ASP A 46 5.12 -8.89 2.10
C ASP A 46 5.58 -7.50 1.65
N LEU A 47 4.71 -6.70 1.03
CA LEU A 47 5.04 -5.31 0.65
C LEU A 47 5.27 -4.42 1.86
N VAL A 48 4.41 -4.52 2.88
CA VAL A 48 4.59 -3.80 4.14
C VAL A 48 5.88 -4.22 4.83
N SER A 49 6.24 -5.51 4.78
CA SER A 49 7.51 -5.99 5.36
C SER A 49 8.77 -5.44 4.66
N GLN A 50 8.64 -4.95 3.42
CA GLN A 50 9.72 -4.36 2.64
C GLN A 50 9.89 -2.85 2.85
N THR A 51 8.97 -2.19 3.57
CA THR A 51 9.08 -0.77 3.88
C THR A 51 10.25 -0.48 4.82
N SER A 52 10.69 0.79 4.82
CA SER A 52 11.82 1.22 5.64
C SER A 52 11.41 1.55 7.07
N SER A 53 10.20 2.06 7.26
CA SER A 53 9.64 2.36 8.58
C SER A 53 9.34 1.09 9.39
N ASP A 54 9.69 1.12 10.69
CA ASP A 54 9.37 0.04 11.64
C ASP A 54 7.99 0.22 12.30
N VAL A 55 7.48 1.46 12.36
CA VAL A 55 6.18 1.83 12.93
C VAL A 55 5.55 2.90 12.06
N PHE A 56 4.24 2.81 11.86
CA PHE A 56 3.47 3.79 11.11
C PHE A 56 2.53 4.55 12.06
N GLU A 57 2.52 5.87 11.93
CA GLU A 57 1.69 6.73 12.78
C GLU A 57 0.26 6.87 12.24
N SER A 58 0.07 6.68 10.93
CA SER A 58 -1.20 6.87 10.22
C SER A 58 -1.26 6.03 8.95
N ALA A 59 -2.46 5.86 8.39
CA ALA A 59 -2.66 5.23 7.07
C ALA A 59 -1.87 5.93 5.96
N GLU A 60 -1.86 7.27 5.95
CA GLU A 60 -1.09 8.09 4.99
C GLU A 60 0.43 7.83 5.07
N ASP A 61 0.94 7.57 6.28
CA ASP A 61 2.37 7.31 6.50
C ASP A 61 2.77 5.95 5.90
N LEU A 62 1.93 4.94 6.11
CA LEU A 62 2.11 3.62 5.54
C LEU A 62 1.94 3.63 4.01
N GLU A 63 0.94 4.35 3.50
CA GLU A 63 0.75 4.53 2.05
C GLU A 63 1.96 5.18 1.38
N ALA A 64 2.50 6.24 1.99
CA ALA A 64 3.70 6.91 1.49
C ALA A 64 4.91 5.96 1.44
N GLU A 65 5.07 5.09 2.44
CA GLU A 65 6.12 4.08 2.47
C GLU A 65 5.95 3.02 1.38
N LEU A 66 4.71 2.60 1.09
CA LEU A 66 4.42 1.70 -0.05
C LEU A 66 4.78 2.36 -1.38
N HIS A 67 4.44 3.64 -1.57
CA HIS A 67 4.83 4.40 -2.76
C HIS A 67 6.35 4.53 -2.93
N ASN A 68 7.10 4.61 -1.84
CA ASN A 68 8.56 4.62 -1.86
C ASN A 68 9.16 3.24 -2.15
N THR A 69 8.49 2.17 -1.70
CA THR A 69 8.94 0.78 -1.87
C THR A 69 8.64 0.27 -3.28
N LEU A 70 7.47 0.62 -3.83
CA LEU A 70 7.02 0.16 -5.14
C LEU A 70 7.71 0.94 -6.27
N PRO A 71 8.09 0.26 -7.36
CA PRO A 71 8.59 0.95 -8.54
C PRO A 71 7.49 1.84 -9.13
N ARG A 72 7.86 3.04 -9.60
CA ARG A 72 6.93 4.06 -10.13
C ARG A 72 5.98 3.56 -11.23
N GLY A 73 6.32 2.48 -11.95
CA GLY A 73 5.44 1.87 -12.94
C GLY A 73 4.35 0.94 -12.39
N ALA A 74 4.53 0.40 -11.17
CA ALA A 74 3.58 -0.54 -10.56
C ALA A 74 2.35 0.16 -9.95
N VAL A 75 2.51 1.42 -9.56
CA VAL A 75 1.47 2.27 -8.97
C VAL A 75 0.48 2.81 -10.04
N GLY A 76 0.81 2.65 -11.33
CA GLY A 76 0.11 3.32 -12.43
C GLY A 76 0.62 4.74 -12.62
N GLU A 77 0.57 5.25 -13.86
CA GLU A 77 1.04 6.62 -14.13
C GLU A 77 0.22 7.60 -13.26
N PRO A 78 0.85 8.47 -12.45
CA PRO A 78 0.14 9.59 -11.85
C PRO A 78 -0.40 10.38 -13.03
N TYR A 79 -1.72 10.53 -13.11
CA TYR A 79 -2.45 11.29 -14.13
C TYR A 79 -1.52 12.23 -14.88
N GLN A 80 -1.24 11.93 -16.14
CA GLN A 80 -0.60 12.89 -17.01
C GLN A 80 -1.39 14.18 -16.88
N SER A 81 -0.70 15.22 -16.45
CA SER A 81 -1.21 16.57 -16.35
C SER A 81 -2.17 16.87 -17.49
N GLU A 82 -3.46 17.02 -17.21
CA GLU A 82 -4.28 17.90 -18.03
C GLU A 82 -4.05 19.32 -17.50
N GLY A 83 -2.86 19.83 -17.83
CA GLY A 83 -2.69 21.25 -18.04
C GLY A 83 -3.20 21.62 -19.44
N ASP A 84 -3.77 22.81 -19.53
CA ASP A 84 -4.16 23.59 -20.72
C ASP A 84 -5.52 23.30 -21.39
N ALA A 85 -6.50 24.14 -21.07
CA ALA A 85 -7.22 24.99 -22.03
C ALA A 85 -7.78 26.26 -21.36
#